data_AF-A0A6N8XAN7-F1
#
_entry.id   AF-A0A6N8XAN7-F1
#
_cell.length_a   1.000
_cell.length_b   1.000
_cell.length_c   1.000
_cell.angle_alpha   90.00
_cell.angle_beta   90.00
_cell.angle_gamma   90.00
#
_symmetry.space_group_name_H-M   'P 1'
#
loop_
_entity.id
_entity.type
_entity.pdbx_description
1 polymer ?
#
loop_
_entity_poly.entity_id
_entity_poly.type
_entity_poly.pdbx_seq_one_letter_code
_entity_poly.pdbx_strand_id
1 'polypeptide(L)'
;MAAAGKAGLAYPYAGLSLVEVPARLRVFGGGWRMDTVQALPGIMLLREYGLPTARFDTALGILRRVGQLPDDTEDSDGAAARLKIAILEQFFHRDFSGGKLQDGVARNFFKFQTGAHGRGAIAWDYVCHELMVRLLYNREIGSYFSPRTFSTVSGMNETMGQLLGGLVSGGGLSIMIGGNGGTPKPASVWSRALGAPLDTLDPAEDGVGALDVLSLKAPAVAKSMVDGLGRDTVAEFLAELRRRHAGGNFTADDFNALAADAGLDFGALLGDWLGDAQLPGFVASVPEVLRLKDGERGEPRYQVRVHVHNGEPTPGLVRLGAVSESESPIRSWTDPIPIGGRESVEAGLVVDTPPGTVWISPYLSLNRNDFRLELPDVDPKAAADAEPLNGSRPSQWRPAPEPGIVVDDLDPGFSIVYATPDDEDRYGPQDAWWMGETDIDQGLPAYSPFTTPPRGWMRIEVPGTWGRYRHTVASAFPGDGGASARFTAQLPEGGRWRVDYHLPEIERDRSPGPTGFSVTIQTNILTGAKGSYGMKIVSDGGEIPVEFDAEAASVGWNDLGEFSLPAGEASLVVSNQTSGSSVIADAVRWRPVEDR
;
A
#
# COMPACT_ATOMS: atom_id res chain seq x y z
N MET A 1 23.46 2.93 -15.45
CA MET A 1 24.01 2.37 -16.70
C MET A 1 25.47 1.94 -16.59
N ALA A 2 26.41 2.79 -16.14
CA ALA A 2 27.83 2.39 -16.03
C ALA A 2 28.08 1.20 -15.06
N ALA A 3 27.40 1.16 -13.90
CA ALA A 3 27.48 0.04 -12.95
C ALA A 3 26.90 -1.26 -13.54
N ALA A 4 25.69 -1.23 -14.09
CA ALA A 4 25.08 -2.37 -14.79
C ALA A 4 25.95 -2.88 -15.95
N GLY A 5 26.59 -1.98 -16.71
CA GLY A 5 27.53 -2.35 -17.77
C GLY A 5 28.76 -3.09 -17.25
N LYS A 6 29.30 -2.70 -16.09
CA LYS A 6 30.42 -3.41 -15.43
C LYS A 6 30.03 -4.81 -14.95
N ALA A 7 28.79 -4.97 -14.50
CA ALA A 7 28.22 -6.25 -14.09
C ALA A 7 27.85 -7.18 -15.27
N GLY A 8 28.19 -6.82 -16.52
CA GLY A 8 27.89 -7.64 -17.69
C GLY A 8 26.50 -7.41 -18.28
N LEU A 9 25.69 -6.47 -17.77
CA LEU A 9 24.44 -5.99 -18.37
C LEU A 9 24.67 -4.84 -19.35
N ALA A 10 25.69 -4.94 -20.20
CA ALA A 10 25.84 -4.01 -21.32
C ALA A 10 24.63 -4.11 -22.28
N TYR A 11 24.33 -2.98 -22.93
CA TYR A 11 23.27 -2.94 -23.94
C TYR A 11 23.63 -3.90 -25.09
N PRO A 12 22.76 -4.85 -25.46
CA PRO A 12 23.16 -5.98 -26.31
C PRO A 12 23.07 -5.70 -27.81
N TYR A 13 22.64 -4.50 -28.23
CA TYR A 13 22.46 -4.15 -29.64
C TYR A 13 23.37 -3.01 -30.09
N ALA A 14 23.61 -2.90 -31.39
CA ALA A 14 24.45 -1.85 -31.97
C ALA A 14 23.89 -0.43 -31.76
N GLY A 15 22.58 -0.30 -31.50
CA GLY A 15 21.92 0.97 -31.22
C GLY A 15 20.49 0.77 -30.71
N LEU A 16 19.90 1.86 -30.22
CA LEU A 16 18.48 1.95 -29.88
C LEU A 16 17.82 2.90 -30.87
N SER A 17 16.85 2.39 -31.64
CA SER A 17 16.06 3.19 -32.58
C SER A 17 14.71 3.53 -31.96
N LEU A 18 14.37 4.82 -31.91
CA LEU A 18 13.05 5.31 -31.51
C LEU A 18 12.23 5.52 -32.79
N VAL A 19 11.11 4.80 -32.92
CA VAL A 19 10.28 4.81 -34.13
C VAL A 19 8.86 5.23 -33.77
N GLU A 20 8.43 6.38 -34.26
CA GLU A 20 7.06 6.82 -34.12
C GLU A 20 6.12 5.94 -34.98
N VAL A 21 5.03 5.46 -34.39
CA VAL A 21 4.04 4.62 -35.05
C VAL A 21 2.65 5.24 -34.89
N PRO A 22 1.89 5.42 -36.00
CA PRO A 22 0.51 5.85 -35.94
C PRO A 22 -0.32 4.97 -35.02
N ALA A 23 -1.19 5.57 -34.21
CA ALA A 23 -1.94 4.84 -33.19
C ALA A 23 -2.76 3.67 -33.80
N ARG A 24 -3.24 3.82 -35.03
CA ARG A 24 -4.03 2.81 -35.76
C ARG A 24 -3.21 1.65 -36.32
N LEU A 25 -1.90 1.78 -36.39
CA LEU A 25 -0.99 0.73 -36.91
C LEU A 25 -0.31 -0.07 -35.80
N ARG A 26 -0.51 0.34 -34.54
CA ARG A 26 -0.03 -0.40 -33.38
C ARG A 26 -0.87 -1.65 -33.17
N VAL A 27 -0.24 -2.80 -33.35
CA VAL A 27 -0.83 -4.10 -33.03
C VAL A 27 -0.28 -4.56 -31.69
N PHE A 28 -1.18 -4.99 -30.81
CA PHE A 28 -0.88 -5.54 -29.50
C PHE A 28 -1.13 -7.04 -29.50
N GLY A 29 -0.30 -7.80 -28.79
CA GLY A 29 -0.40 -9.26 -28.70
C GLY A 29 0.75 -9.84 -27.87
N GLY A 30 1.04 -11.13 -28.03
CA GLY A 30 2.14 -11.78 -27.29
C GLY A 30 1.77 -12.15 -25.84
N GLY A 31 0.58 -12.70 -25.64
CA GLY A 31 0.12 -13.20 -24.35
C GLY A 31 -0.46 -12.11 -23.44
N TRP A 32 -0.42 -12.36 -22.14
CA TRP A 32 -1.13 -11.59 -21.10
C TRP A 32 -0.75 -10.13 -20.98
N ARG A 33 0.49 -9.76 -21.36
CA ARG A 33 0.95 -8.37 -21.35
C ARG A 33 0.31 -7.52 -22.42
N MET A 34 -0.22 -8.15 -23.47
CA MET A 34 -0.77 -7.46 -24.65
C MET A 34 0.13 -6.29 -25.08
N ASP A 35 1.41 -6.62 -25.21
CA ASP A 35 2.47 -5.69 -25.57
C ASP A 35 2.46 -5.44 -27.08
N THR A 36 3.14 -4.42 -27.58
CA THR A 36 3.25 -4.26 -29.02
C THR A 36 4.02 -5.45 -29.63
N VAL A 37 3.36 -6.23 -30.50
CA VAL A 37 3.98 -7.37 -31.20
C VAL A 37 4.95 -6.94 -32.30
N GLN A 38 5.05 -5.63 -32.52
CA GLN A 38 5.91 -5.03 -33.54
C GLN A 38 7.25 -4.56 -32.97
N ALA A 39 7.44 -4.58 -31.65
CA ALA A 39 8.74 -4.21 -31.06
C ALA A 39 9.77 -5.32 -31.35
N LEU A 40 10.75 -4.99 -32.17
CA LEU A 40 11.91 -5.83 -32.45
C LEU A 40 13.08 -5.48 -31.51
N PRO A 41 14.02 -6.40 -31.31
CA PRO A 41 15.32 -6.12 -30.69
C PRO A 41 15.96 -4.85 -31.25
N GLY A 42 16.40 -3.95 -30.36
CA GLY A 42 17.01 -2.66 -30.70
C GLY A 42 16.04 -1.55 -31.09
N ILE A 43 14.73 -1.82 -31.13
CA ILE A 43 13.71 -0.86 -31.56
C ILE A 43 12.72 -0.58 -30.43
N MET A 44 12.40 0.69 -30.24
CA MET A 44 11.30 1.12 -29.41
C MET A 44 10.28 1.91 -30.22
N LEU A 45 9.02 1.47 -30.15
CA LEU A 45 7.92 2.13 -30.82
C LEU A 45 7.33 3.24 -29.93
N LEU A 46 7.23 4.46 -30.45
CA LEU A 46 6.60 5.63 -29.83
C LEU A 46 5.24 5.90 -30.48
N ARG A 47 4.32 6.54 -29.77
CA ARG A 47 2.98 6.83 -30.29
C ARG A 47 2.98 8.19 -30.97
N GLU A 48 2.20 8.32 -32.04
CA GLU A 48 2.08 9.56 -32.84
C GLU A 48 1.65 10.81 -32.05
N TYR A 49 0.91 10.66 -30.95
CA TYR A 49 0.51 11.77 -30.08
C TYR A 49 1.32 11.85 -28.77
N GLY A 50 2.49 11.19 -28.73
CA GLY A 50 3.42 11.11 -27.60
C GLY A 50 4.68 11.93 -27.87
N LEU A 51 5.86 11.46 -27.45
CA LEU A 51 7.11 12.12 -27.88
C LEU A 51 7.37 11.83 -29.38
N PRO A 52 7.73 12.83 -30.21
CA PRO A 52 8.05 14.23 -29.89
C PRO A 52 6.90 15.24 -30.03
N THR A 53 5.70 14.81 -30.40
CA THR A 53 4.55 15.67 -30.74
C THR A 53 3.69 16.12 -29.54
N ALA A 54 4.06 15.71 -28.33
CA ALA A 54 3.36 16.03 -27.10
C ALA A 54 3.30 17.56 -26.85
N ARG A 55 2.11 18.04 -26.49
CA ARG A 55 1.81 19.47 -26.32
C ARG A 55 1.98 19.92 -24.87
N PHE A 56 3.21 20.28 -24.51
CA PHE A 56 3.53 20.81 -23.17
C PHE A 56 3.10 22.27 -22.96
N ASP A 57 2.86 23.02 -24.04
CA ASP A 57 2.42 24.42 -24.03
C ASP A 57 1.14 24.63 -23.22
N THR A 58 0.18 23.71 -23.36
CA THR A 58 -1.10 23.79 -22.65
C THR A 58 -0.90 23.58 -21.14
N ALA A 59 -0.13 22.56 -20.75
CA ALA A 59 0.13 22.26 -19.35
C ALA A 59 0.93 23.38 -18.67
N LEU A 60 2.00 23.84 -19.31
CA LEU A 60 2.82 24.96 -18.81
C LEU A 60 2.02 26.26 -18.76
N GLY A 61 1.13 26.50 -19.72
CA GLY A 61 0.24 27.67 -19.75
C GLY A 61 -0.81 27.67 -18.64
N ILE A 62 -1.25 26.49 -18.16
CA ILE A 62 -2.10 26.38 -16.97
C ILE A 62 -1.29 26.64 -15.71
N LEU A 63 -0.12 25.99 -15.55
CA LEU A 63 0.75 26.18 -14.38
C LEU A 63 1.15 27.64 -14.20
N ARG A 64 1.42 28.37 -15.29
CA ARG A 64 1.64 29.82 -15.25
C ARG A 64 0.41 30.59 -14.76
N ARG A 65 -0.80 30.22 -15.20
CA ARG A 65 -2.06 30.86 -14.78
C ARG A 65 -2.39 30.66 -13.31
N VAL A 66 -2.02 29.52 -12.74
CA VAL A 66 -2.22 29.22 -11.31
C VAL A 66 -1.02 29.60 -10.43
N GLY A 67 -0.02 30.31 -10.99
CA GLY A 67 1.15 30.80 -10.24
C GLY A 67 2.13 29.72 -9.79
N GLN A 68 2.05 28.50 -10.35
CA GLN A 68 2.92 27.37 -9.99
C GLN A 68 4.16 27.22 -10.89
N LEU A 69 4.19 27.92 -12.03
CA LEU A 69 5.38 28.02 -12.89
C LEU A 69 5.96 29.43 -12.79
N PRO A 70 7.18 29.60 -12.23
CA PRO A 70 7.85 30.90 -12.19
C PRO A 70 8.06 31.46 -13.59
N ASP A 71 8.02 32.78 -13.73
CA ASP A 71 8.33 33.40 -15.02
C ASP A 71 9.82 33.27 -15.34
N ASP A 72 10.12 32.89 -16.58
CA ASP A 72 11.47 32.58 -17.05
C ASP A 72 12.43 33.78 -16.92
N THR A 73 11.91 35.00 -16.77
CA THR A 73 12.66 36.25 -16.58
C THR A 73 13.06 36.52 -15.13
N GLU A 74 12.43 35.86 -14.16
CA GLU A 74 12.66 36.02 -12.72
C GLU A 74 13.33 34.79 -12.08
N ASP A 75 13.58 33.73 -12.87
CA ASP A 75 14.09 32.42 -12.43
C ASP A 75 15.61 32.40 -12.17
N SER A 76 16.09 33.27 -11.29
CA SER A 76 17.51 33.34 -10.92
C SER A 76 18.07 32.03 -10.33
N ASP A 77 17.21 31.22 -9.72
CA ASP A 77 17.58 29.95 -9.08
C ASP A 77 17.35 28.72 -9.96
N GLY A 78 16.85 28.86 -11.20
CA GLY A 78 16.61 27.75 -12.13
C GLY A 78 15.44 26.82 -11.74
N ALA A 79 14.50 27.30 -10.93
CA ALA A 79 13.32 26.59 -10.49
C ALA A 79 12.35 26.26 -11.63
N ALA A 80 12.17 27.17 -12.60
CA ALA A 80 11.34 26.91 -13.77
C ALA A 80 11.94 25.81 -14.65
N ALA A 81 13.26 25.80 -14.82
CA ALA A 81 13.97 24.72 -15.52
C ALA A 81 13.81 23.36 -14.81
N ARG A 82 13.98 23.32 -13.49
CA ARG A 82 13.76 22.09 -12.69
C ARG A 82 12.32 21.58 -12.79
N LEU A 83 11.33 22.47 -12.74
CA LEU A 83 9.93 22.09 -12.89
C LEU A 83 9.63 21.55 -14.30
N LYS A 84 10.15 22.19 -15.34
CA LYS A 84 10.04 21.70 -16.73
C LYS A 84 10.66 20.31 -16.90
N ILE A 85 11.82 20.06 -16.28
CA ILE A 85 12.46 18.72 -16.25
C ILE A 85 11.57 17.72 -15.50
N ALA A 86 11.04 18.08 -14.34
CA ALA A 86 10.16 17.21 -13.57
C ALA A 86 8.88 16.82 -14.35
N ILE A 87 8.27 17.78 -15.06
CA ILE A 87 7.12 17.54 -15.94
C ILE A 87 7.48 16.58 -17.07
N LEU A 88 8.66 16.75 -17.68
CA LEU A 88 9.13 15.88 -18.75
C LEU A 88 9.41 14.45 -18.24
N GLU A 89 10.07 14.32 -17.09
CA GLU A 89 10.30 13.03 -16.42
C GLU A 89 8.96 12.35 -16.11
N GLN A 90 8.00 13.10 -15.56
CA GLN A 90 6.67 12.63 -15.23
C GLN A 90 5.90 12.20 -16.48
N PHE A 91 5.98 12.96 -17.58
CA PHE A 91 5.38 12.60 -18.85
C PHE A 91 5.87 11.23 -19.34
N PHE A 92 7.19 11.02 -19.37
CA PHE A 92 7.73 9.73 -19.80
C PHE A 92 7.38 8.59 -18.86
N HIS A 93 7.39 8.86 -17.56
CA HIS A 93 7.01 7.89 -16.55
C HIS A 93 5.53 7.47 -16.66
N ARG A 94 4.65 8.39 -17.09
CA ARG A 94 3.19 8.22 -17.11
C ARG A 94 2.59 8.02 -18.50
N ASP A 95 3.38 7.92 -19.57
CA ASP A 95 2.86 7.64 -20.93
C ASP A 95 2.58 6.14 -21.15
N PHE A 96 1.61 5.65 -20.38
CA PHE A 96 1.21 4.24 -20.36
C PHE A 96 0.63 3.75 -21.69
N SER A 97 0.12 4.60 -22.57
CA SER A 97 -0.48 4.20 -23.86
C SER A 97 0.52 3.69 -24.93
N GLY A 98 1.67 3.19 -24.47
CA GLY A 98 2.75 2.60 -25.25
C GLY A 98 3.84 3.59 -25.67
N GLY A 99 4.05 4.68 -24.93
CA GLY A 99 5.19 5.60 -25.12
C GLY A 99 6.24 5.51 -24.00
N LYS A 100 6.04 4.61 -23.02
CA LYS A 100 6.85 4.47 -21.81
C LYS A 100 8.28 4.00 -22.12
N LEU A 101 9.19 4.98 -22.27
CA LEU A 101 10.60 4.78 -22.64
C LEU A 101 11.29 3.72 -21.80
N GLN A 102 11.02 3.74 -20.50
CA GLN A 102 11.72 2.90 -19.55
C GLN A 102 11.38 1.41 -19.73
N ASP A 103 10.11 1.10 -20.00
CA ASP A 103 9.68 -0.28 -20.27
C ASP A 103 10.26 -0.78 -21.60
N GLY A 104 10.22 0.07 -22.64
CA GLY A 104 10.79 -0.26 -23.94
C GLY A 104 12.28 -0.57 -23.87
N VAL A 105 13.04 0.24 -23.12
CA VAL A 105 14.48 0.05 -22.94
C VAL A 105 14.77 -1.19 -22.08
N ALA A 106 14.08 -1.39 -20.95
CA ALA A 106 14.32 -2.54 -20.06
C ALA A 106 14.18 -3.89 -20.79
N ARG A 107 13.19 -4.00 -21.70
CA ARG A 107 13.00 -5.20 -22.54
C ARG A 107 14.21 -5.52 -23.41
N ASN A 108 14.85 -4.49 -23.95
CA ASN A 108 16.02 -4.64 -24.80
C ASN A 108 17.23 -5.18 -24.04
N PHE A 109 17.36 -4.90 -22.75
CA PHE A 109 18.46 -5.43 -21.94
C PHE A 109 18.29 -6.90 -21.58
N PHE A 110 17.04 -7.40 -21.48
CA PHE A 110 16.77 -8.73 -20.91
C PHE A 110 15.72 -9.54 -21.70
N LYS A 111 14.47 -9.08 -21.78
CA LYS A 111 13.33 -9.84 -22.36
C LYS A 111 13.58 -10.34 -23.79
N PHE A 112 14.29 -9.59 -24.62
CA PHE A 112 14.61 -10.01 -25.99
C PHE A 112 15.84 -10.93 -26.09
N GLN A 113 16.57 -11.12 -24.99
CA GLN A 113 17.75 -12.00 -24.91
C GLN A 113 17.39 -13.36 -24.32
N THR A 114 16.45 -13.39 -23.37
CA THR A 114 15.91 -14.61 -22.77
C THR A 114 14.55 -14.32 -22.13
N GLY A 115 13.78 -15.38 -21.82
CA GLY A 115 12.48 -15.27 -21.15
C GLY A 115 12.15 -16.51 -20.32
N ALA A 116 11.24 -16.36 -19.38
CA ALA A 116 10.81 -17.45 -18.53
C ALA A 116 9.89 -18.43 -19.29
N HIS A 117 9.91 -19.70 -18.90
CA HIS A 117 9.07 -20.76 -19.44
C HIS A 117 8.59 -21.72 -18.34
N GLY A 118 7.44 -22.35 -18.57
CA GLY A 118 6.83 -23.29 -17.63
C GLY A 118 5.99 -22.62 -16.55
N ARG A 119 5.84 -23.30 -15.41
CA ARG A 119 5.03 -22.85 -14.27
C ARG A 119 5.57 -21.52 -13.72
N GLY A 120 4.67 -20.56 -13.51
CA GLY A 120 5.05 -19.23 -12.99
C GLY A 120 5.83 -18.33 -13.97
N ALA A 121 6.01 -18.73 -15.24
CA ALA A 121 6.79 -17.96 -16.21
C ALA A 121 6.33 -16.50 -16.34
N ILE A 122 5.03 -16.28 -16.29
CA ILE A 122 4.39 -14.96 -16.35
C ILE A 122 4.88 -14.05 -15.21
N ALA A 123 4.87 -14.56 -13.98
CA ALA A 123 5.34 -13.84 -12.79
C ALA A 123 6.85 -13.57 -12.88
N TRP A 124 7.64 -14.57 -13.29
CA TRP A 124 9.10 -14.43 -13.42
C TRP A 124 9.51 -13.41 -14.48
N ASP A 125 8.88 -13.43 -15.65
CA ASP A 125 9.09 -12.41 -16.67
C ASP A 125 8.78 -11.02 -16.11
N TYR A 126 7.81 -10.90 -15.19
CA TYR A 126 7.40 -9.61 -14.62
C TYR A 126 8.48 -9.14 -13.66
N VAL A 127 8.85 -9.99 -12.70
CA VAL A 127 9.91 -9.69 -11.75
C VAL A 127 11.20 -9.32 -12.47
N CYS A 128 11.63 -10.08 -13.49
CA CYS A 128 12.84 -9.75 -14.26
C CYS A 128 12.74 -8.39 -14.97
N HIS A 129 11.57 -8.05 -15.53
CA HIS A 129 11.34 -6.73 -16.12
C HIS A 129 11.47 -5.61 -15.08
N GLU A 130 10.84 -5.78 -13.91
CA GLU A 130 10.90 -4.80 -12.81
C GLU A 130 12.30 -4.65 -12.22
N LEU A 131 13.04 -5.75 -12.08
CA LEU A 131 14.45 -5.71 -11.67
C LEU A 131 15.26 -4.89 -12.68
N MET A 132 15.12 -5.15 -13.98
CA MET A 132 15.83 -4.39 -15.02
C MET A 132 15.49 -2.90 -14.99
N VAL A 133 14.20 -2.58 -14.83
CA VAL A 133 13.73 -1.21 -14.68
C VAL A 133 14.41 -0.52 -13.48
N ARG A 134 14.39 -1.16 -12.29
CA ARG A 134 15.00 -0.61 -11.07
C ARG A 134 16.52 -0.46 -11.22
N LEU A 135 17.20 -1.42 -11.84
CA LEU A 135 18.63 -1.35 -12.10
C LEU A 135 19.01 -0.19 -13.03
N LEU A 136 18.23 0.06 -14.08
CA LEU A 136 18.52 1.11 -15.07
C LEU A 136 18.18 2.51 -14.57
N TYR A 137 17.05 2.67 -13.87
CA TYR A 137 16.47 3.98 -13.58
C TYR A 137 16.50 4.38 -12.10
N ASN A 138 16.86 3.47 -11.19
CA ASN A 138 16.81 3.69 -9.73
C ASN A 138 15.46 4.22 -9.23
N ARG A 139 14.37 3.80 -9.87
CA ARG A 139 13.03 4.21 -9.53
C ARG A 139 12.09 3.04 -9.72
N GLU A 140 11.02 3.04 -8.94
CA GLU A 140 9.85 2.25 -9.28
C GLU A 140 9.24 2.86 -10.51
N ILE A 141 8.74 2.03 -11.40
CA ILE A 141 7.97 2.54 -12.51
C ILE A 141 6.58 1.96 -12.36
N GLY A 142 5.65 2.82 -11.93
CA GLY A 142 4.27 2.43 -11.75
C GLY A 142 3.72 1.79 -13.02
N SER A 143 2.88 0.77 -12.82
CA SER A 143 2.05 -0.03 -13.72
C SER A 143 2.54 -0.30 -15.17
N TYR A 144 1.85 -1.18 -15.86
CA TYR A 144 2.09 -1.51 -17.25
C TYR A 144 0.84 -1.25 -18.06
N PHE A 145 1.03 -1.09 -19.35
CA PHE A 145 -0.07 -1.00 -20.29
C PHE A 145 -0.67 -2.37 -20.56
N SER A 146 -2.00 -2.46 -20.48
CA SER A 146 -2.74 -3.52 -21.14
C SER A 146 -4.01 -2.95 -21.78
N PRO A 147 -4.30 -3.29 -23.05
CA PRO A 147 -5.58 -2.99 -23.69
C PRO A 147 -6.79 -3.55 -22.92
N ARG A 148 -6.62 -4.64 -22.16
CA ARG A 148 -7.70 -5.23 -21.35
C ARG A 148 -8.10 -4.35 -20.16
N THR A 149 -7.14 -3.64 -19.56
CA THR A 149 -7.41 -2.62 -18.53
C THR A 149 -7.76 -1.26 -19.12
N PHE A 150 -7.37 -1.00 -20.37
CA PHE A 150 -7.66 0.26 -21.04
C PHE A 150 -9.17 0.49 -21.22
N SER A 151 -9.92 -0.55 -21.59
CA SER A 151 -11.38 -0.46 -21.76
C SER A 151 -12.13 -0.17 -20.45
N THR A 152 -11.59 -0.61 -19.31
CA THR A 152 -12.16 -0.43 -17.97
C THR A 152 -11.87 0.97 -17.40
N VAL A 153 -10.65 1.47 -17.59
CA VAL A 153 -10.21 2.82 -17.15
C VAL A 153 -10.77 3.95 -18.05
N SER A 154 -11.37 3.61 -19.19
CA SER A 154 -11.94 4.57 -20.15
C SER A 154 -13.26 5.23 -19.68
N GLY A 155 -13.65 5.06 -18.42
CA GLY A 155 -14.71 5.87 -17.82
C GLY A 155 -14.31 7.36 -17.84
N MET A 156 -15.15 8.20 -18.45
CA MET A 156 -14.94 9.66 -18.55
C MET A 156 -14.63 10.30 -17.18
N ASN A 157 -15.17 9.75 -16.09
CA ASN A 157 -15.00 10.28 -14.74
C ASN A 157 -13.64 9.94 -14.10
N GLU A 158 -13.09 8.74 -14.29
CA GLU A 158 -11.74 8.41 -13.80
C GLU A 158 -10.67 9.19 -14.57
N THR A 159 -10.84 9.30 -15.88
CA THR A 159 -9.96 10.12 -16.72
C THR A 159 -10.04 11.59 -16.30
N MET A 160 -11.23 12.12 -15.99
CA MET A 160 -11.42 13.49 -15.48
C MET A 160 -10.86 13.67 -14.06
N GLY A 161 -11.05 12.69 -13.17
CA GLY A 161 -10.52 12.69 -11.80
C GLY A 161 -9.00 12.62 -11.76
N GLN A 162 -8.38 11.84 -12.64
CA GLN A 162 -6.93 11.76 -12.80
C GLN A 162 -6.35 13.01 -13.46
N LEU A 163 -7.06 13.64 -14.40
CA LEU A 163 -6.71 14.95 -14.97
C LEU A 163 -6.80 16.07 -13.91
N LEU A 164 -7.87 16.10 -13.12
CA LEU A 164 -8.06 17.09 -12.04
C LEU A 164 -7.07 16.86 -10.88
N GLY A 165 -6.82 15.62 -10.49
CA GLY A 165 -5.80 15.27 -9.50
C GLY A 165 -4.37 15.60 -9.97
N GLY A 166 -4.08 15.39 -11.26
CA GLY A 166 -2.84 15.87 -11.91
C GLY A 166 -2.70 17.39 -11.80
N LEU A 167 -3.75 18.13 -12.16
CA LEU A 167 -3.79 19.59 -12.11
C LEU A 167 -3.59 20.17 -10.70
N VAL A 168 -4.16 19.54 -9.67
CA VAL A 168 -4.05 19.99 -8.27
C VAL A 168 -2.69 19.65 -7.66
N SER A 169 -2.04 18.57 -8.13
CA SER A 169 -0.73 18.11 -7.63
C SER A 169 0.48 18.70 -8.36
N GLY A 170 0.29 19.70 -9.23
CA GLY A 170 1.35 20.25 -10.07
C GLY A 170 1.84 19.28 -11.17
N GLY A 171 1.12 18.19 -11.40
CA GLY A 171 1.38 17.22 -12.46
C GLY A 171 0.79 17.66 -13.80
N GLY A 172 1.60 17.62 -14.86
CA GLY A 172 1.16 18.01 -16.20
C GLY A 172 -0.03 17.22 -16.75
N LEU A 173 -0.68 17.78 -17.78
CA LEU A 173 -1.82 17.21 -18.53
C LEU A 173 -1.43 15.97 -19.37
N SER A 174 -1.07 14.85 -18.75
CA SER A 174 -1.05 13.56 -19.45
C SER A 174 -2.38 12.84 -19.23
N ILE A 175 -2.96 12.26 -20.29
CA ILE A 175 -4.07 11.31 -20.16
C ILE A 175 -3.51 10.08 -19.45
N MET A 176 -3.79 10.01 -18.16
CA MET A 176 -3.45 8.91 -17.27
C MET A 176 -4.29 7.70 -17.69
N ILE A 177 -3.65 6.63 -18.17
CA ILE A 177 -4.33 5.35 -18.38
C ILE A 177 -3.47 4.27 -17.73
N GLY A 178 -3.67 4.07 -16.43
CA GLY A 178 -2.89 3.13 -15.63
C GLY A 178 -2.66 3.71 -14.24
N GLY A 179 -3.13 2.98 -13.22
CA GLY A 179 -3.02 3.39 -11.82
C GLY A 179 -1.59 3.76 -11.42
N ASN A 180 -1.47 4.83 -10.63
CA ASN A 180 -0.21 5.26 -10.04
C ASN A 180 0.44 4.09 -9.27
N GLY A 181 1.77 3.97 -9.35
CA GLY A 181 2.55 3.12 -8.44
C GLY A 181 2.49 3.54 -6.96
N GLY A 182 1.76 4.61 -6.64
CA GLY A 182 1.52 5.10 -5.27
C GLY A 182 0.05 5.31 -4.91
N THR A 183 -0.90 4.85 -5.74
CA THR A 183 -2.30 4.72 -5.31
C THR A 183 -2.48 3.33 -4.69
N PRO A 184 -3.08 3.22 -3.49
CA PRO A 184 -3.44 1.93 -2.91
C PRO A 184 -4.19 1.09 -3.94
N LYS A 185 -3.83 -0.20 -4.05
CA LYS A 185 -4.56 -1.13 -4.92
C LYS A 185 -5.97 -1.36 -4.35
N PRO A 186 -6.99 -1.55 -5.21
CA PRO A 186 -8.35 -1.90 -4.75
C PRO A 186 -8.35 -3.12 -3.81
N ALA A 187 -9.30 -3.19 -2.90
CA ALA A 187 -9.43 -4.26 -1.93
C ALA A 187 -9.71 -5.63 -2.58
N SER A 188 -10.44 -5.64 -3.70
CA SER A 188 -10.65 -6.85 -4.52
C SER A 188 -9.33 -7.43 -5.05
N VAL A 189 -8.37 -6.58 -5.42
CA VAL A 189 -7.03 -7.01 -5.86
C VAL A 189 -6.27 -7.68 -4.73
N TRP A 190 -6.30 -7.10 -3.53
CA TRP A 190 -5.71 -7.71 -2.34
C TRP A 190 -6.37 -9.05 -1.98
N SER A 191 -7.70 -9.11 -2.04
CA SER A 191 -8.45 -10.34 -1.76
C SER A 191 -8.05 -11.48 -2.71
N ARG A 192 -7.92 -11.18 -4.01
CA ARG A 192 -7.43 -12.15 -5.00
C ARG A 192 -5.96 -12.53 -4.74
N ALA A 193 -5.11 -11.55 -4.42
CA ALA A 193 -3.68 -11.75 -4.17
C ALA A 193 -3.40 -12.63 -2.94
N LEU A 194 -4.28 -12.59 -1.93
CA LEU A 194 -4.20 -13.41 -0.72
C LEU A 194 -4.85 -14.78 -0.88
N GLY A 195 -5.73 -14.96 -1.87
CA GLY A 195 -6.45 -16.22 -2.11
C GLY A 195 -5.75 -17.20 -3.05
N ALA A 196 -4.78 -16.76 -3.87
CA ALA A 196 -4.15 -17.61 -4.89
C ALA A 196 -2.63 -17.37 -5.02
N PRO A 197 -1.82 -18.44 -5.13
CA PRO A 197 -0.41 -18.35 -5.52
C PRO A 197 -0.22 -17.75 -6.91
N LEU A 198 0.90 -17.05 -7.12
CA LEU A 198 1.19 -16.39 -8.39
C LEU A 198 1.40 -17.36 -9.55
N ASP A 199 1.89 -18.57 -9.28
CA ASP A 199 2.09 -19.59 -10.32
C ASP A 199 0.81 -20.26 -10.82
N THR A 200 -0.30 -20.05 -10.13
CA THR A 200 -1.63 -20.53 -10.55
C THR A 200 -2.41 -19.50 -11.36
N LEU A 201 -1.95 -18.26 -11.42
CA LEU A 201 -2.61 -17.22 -12.20
C LEU A 201 -2.46 -17.49 -13.70
N ASP A 202 -3.57 -17.78 -14.36
CA ASP A 202 -3.63 -17.85 -15.83
C ASP A 202 -4.39 -16.64 -16.40
N PRO A 203 -3.68 -15.68 -17.02
CA PRO A 203 -4.33 -14.55 -17.68
C PRO A 203 -5.10 -14.92 -18.96
N ALA A 204 -4.99 -16.16 -19.46
CA ALA A 204 -5.89 -16.66 -20.49
C ALA A 204 -7.30 -16.88 -19.93
N GLU A 205 -7.41 -17.26 -18.65
CA GLU A 205 -8.67 -17.46 -17.93
C GLU A 205 -9.21 -16.14 -17.36
N ASP A 206 -8.41 -15.41 -16.55
CA ASP A 206 -8.77 -14.11 -15.96
C ASP A 206 -7.71 -13.06 -16.29
N GLY A 207 -7.87 -12.43 -17.45
CA GLY A 207 -6.92 -11.49 -18.00
C GLY A 207 -6.70 -10.23 -17.18
N VAL A 208 -7.75 -9.70 -16.53
CA VAL A 208 -7.69 -8.46 -15.73
C VAL A 208 -7.27 -8.80 -14.31
N GLY A 209 -7.85 -9.85 -13.72
CA GLY A 209 -7.53 -10.22 -12.36
C GLY A 209 -6.13 -10.74 -12.14
N ALA A 210 -5.61 -11.57 -13.07
CA ALA A 210 -4.21 -11.97 -13.01
C ALA A 210 -3.28 -10.76 -13.14
N LEU A 211 -3.67 -9.79 -13.96
CA LEU A 211 -2.98 -8.52 -14.17
C LEU A 211 -2.81 -7.74 -12.88
N ASP A 212 -3.92 -7.55 -12.18
CA ASP A 212 -3.97 -6.73 -10.99
C ASP A 212 -3.07 -7.32 -9.90
N VAL A 213 -3.14 -8.64 -9.69
CA VAL A 213 -2.30 -9.33 -8.71
C VAL A 213 -0.82 -9.28 -9.08
N LEU A 214 -0.48 -9.50 -10.36
CA LEU A 214 0.90 -9.38 -10.83
C LEU A 214 1.45 -7.96 -10.64
N SER A 215 0.63 -6.95 -10.95
CA SER A 215 0.98 -5.54 -10.78
C SER A 215 1.18 -5.12 -9.32
N LEU A 216 0.61 -5.86 -8.38
CA LEU A 216 0.79 -5.68 -6.94
C LEU A 216 2.04 -6.41 -6.45
N LYS A 217 2.15 -7.72 -6.72
CA LYS A 217 3.20 -8.55 -6.12
C LYS A 217 4.56 -8.42 -6.82
N ALA A 218 4.63 -8.44 -8.15
CA ALA A 218 5.90 -8.52 -8.86
C ALA A 218 6.82 -7.29 -8.66
N PRO A 219 6.33 -6.04 -8.70
CA PRO A 219 7.17 -4.87 -8.39
C PRO A 219 7.69 -4.88 -6.96
N ALA A 220 6.93 -5.40 -6.00
CA ALA A 220 7.31 -5.47 -4.59
C ALA A 220 8.35 -6.59 -4.32
N VAL A 221 8.22 -7.73 -5.00
CA VAL A 221 9.24 -8.79 -5.05
C VAL A 221 10.54 -8.25 -5.62
N ALA A 222 10.49 -7.57 -6.77
CA ALA A 222 11.66 -6.96 -7.38
C ALA A 222 12.31 -5.89 -6.48
N LYS A 223 11.49 -5.08 -5.78
CA LYS A 223 11.98 -4.11 -4.79
C LYS A 223 12.75 -4.80 -3.67
N SER A 224 12.18 -5.87 -3.13
CA SER A 224 12.75 -6.63 -2.02
C SER A 224 14.09 -7.26 -2.41
N MET A 225 14.21 -7.79 -3.62
CA MET A 225 15.48 -8.33 -4.14
C MET A 225 16.54 -7.24 -4.29
N VAL A 226 16.20 -6.12 -4.93
CA VAL A 226 17.15 -5.01 -5.16
C VAL A 226 17.61 -4.37 -3.86
N ASP A 227 16.68 -4.09 -2.96
CA ASP A 227 16.98 -3.39 -1.73
C ASP A 227 17.63 -4.33 -0.70
N GLY A 228 17.21 -5.61 -0.64
CA GLY A 228 17.72 -6.60 0.31
C GLY A 228 19.08 -7.20 -0.08
N LEU A 229 19.36 -7.41 -1.37
CA LEU A 229 20.64 -7.99 -1.84
C LEU A 229 21.62 -6.96 -2.38
N GLY A 230 21.15 -5.76 -2.66
CA GLY A 230 21.91 -4.71 -3.31
C GLY A 230 21.88 -4.80 -4.84
N ARG A 231 22.03 -3.63 -5.48
CA ARG A 231 21.91 -3.47 -6.93
C ARG A 231 22.98 -4.22 -7.72
N ASP A 232 24.20 -4.23 -7.24
CA ASP A 232 25.32 -4.85 -7.95
C ASP A 232 25.15 -6.37 -7.97
N THR A 233 24.81 -6.98 -6.84
CA THR A 233 24.47 -8.41 -6.70
C THR A 233 23.36 -8.83 -7.66
N VAL A 234 22.25 -8.07 -7.70
CA VAL A 234 21.13 -8.36 -8.60
C VAL A 234 21.53 -8.17 -10.07
N ALA A 235 22.35 -7.16 -10.38
CA ALA A 235 22.83 -6.93 -11.74
C ALA A 235 23.72 -8.09 -12.24
N GLU A 236 24.64 -8.57 -11.42
CA GLU A 236 25.51 -9.71 -11.72
C GLU A 236 24.69 -10.99 -11.91
N PHE A 237 23.72 -11.24 -11.03
CA PHE A 237 22.81 -12.38 -11.13
C PHE A 237 22.02 -12.37 -12.44
N LEU A 238 21.39 -11.23 -12.80
CA LEU A 238 20.66 -11.12 -14.07
C LEU A 238 21.57 -11.21 -15.30
N ALA A 239 22.80 -10.71 -15.22
CA ALA A 239 23.77 -10.86 -16.30
C ALA A 239 24.10 -12.33 -16.54
N GLU A 240 24.29 -13.09 -15.46
CA GLU A 240 24.60 -14.52 -15.53
C GLU A 240 23.41 -15.35 -16.02
N LEU A 241 22.20 -15.05 -15.53
CA LEU A 241 20.96 -15.69 -16.01
C LEU A 241 20.81 -15.47 -17.52
N ARG A 242 20.96 -14.21 -17.97
CA ARG A 242 20.93 -13.85 -19.39
C ARG A 242 22.02 -14.55 -20.19
N ARG A 243 23.23 -14.70 -19.64
CA ARG A 243 24.37 -15.35 -20.31
C ARG A 243 24.13 -16.85 -20.49
N ARG A 244 23.62 -17.54 -19.47
CA ARG A 244 23.34 -18.99 -19.51
C ARG A 244 22.19 -19.34 -20.48
N HIS A 245 21.19 -18.47 -20.58
CA HIS A 245 19.98 -18.71 -21.37
C HIS A 245 19.83 -17.79 -22.59
N ALA A 246 20.93 -17.23 -23.09
CA ALA A 246 20.93 -16.33 -24.25
C ALA A 246 20.33 -17.01 -25.49
N GLY A 247 19.33 -16.37 -26.10
CA GLY A 247 18.60 -16.90 -27.26
C GLY A 247 17.63 -18.04 -26.94
N GLY A 248 17.45 -18.39 -25.66
CA GLY A 248 16.56 -19.44 -25.19
C GLY A 248 15.74 -19.01 -23.98
N ASN A 249 15.20 -19.99 -23.27
CA ASN A 249 14.33 -19.77 -22.12
C ASN A 249 14.96 -20.31 -20.83
N PHE A 250 14.49 -19.82 -19.68
CA PHE A 250 14.80 -20.35 -18.35
C PHE A 250 13.52 -20.74 -17.62
N THR A 251 13.63 -21.70 -16.70
CA THR A 251 12.55 -22.12 -15.80
C THR A 251 12.73 -21.51 -14.40
N ALA A 252 11.72 -21.65 -13.54
CA ALA A 252 11.86 -21.29 -12.12
C ALA A 252 13.00 -22.09 -11.44
N ASP A 253 13.18 -23.36 -11.81
CA ASP A 253 14.25 -24.21 -11.29
C ASP A 253 15.62 -23.71 -11.74
N ASP A 254 15.77 -23.28 -13.00
CA ASP A 254 17.02 -22.67 -13.49
C ASP A 254 17.37 -21.40 -12.71
N PHE A 255 16.37 -20.55 -12.43
CA PHE A 255 16.55 -19.33 -11.63
C PHE A 255 17.01 -19.67 -10.20
N ASN A 256 16.32 -20.59 -9.54
CA ASN A 256 16.61 -20.98 -8.17
C ASN A 256 17.97 -21.71 -8.06
N ALA A 257 18.32 -22.55 -9.03
CA ALA A 257 19.62 -23.19 -9.09
C ALA A 257 20.74 -22.17 -9.27
N LEU A 258 20.56 -21.18 -10.15
CA LEU A 258 21.53 -20.09 -10.31
C LEU A 258 21.65 -19.24 -9.03
N ALA A 259 20.54 -19.01 -8.33
CA ALA A 259 20.55 -18.28 -7.06
C ALA A 259 21.39 -19.02 -6.01
N ALA A 260 21.17 -20.33 -5.88
CA ALA A 260 21.93 -21.19 -4.98
C ALA A 260 23.42 -21.24 -5.35
N ASP A 261 23.76 -21.36 -6.65
CA ASP A 261 25.15 -21.30 -7.15
C ASP A 261 25.84 -19.99 -6.76
N ALA A 262 25.10 -18.88 -6.77
CA ALA A 262 25.58 -17.55 -6.38
C ALA A 262 25.56 -17.30 -4.87
N GLY A 263 25.12 -18.27 -4.06
CA GLY A 263 24.97 -18.12 -2.61
C GLY A 263 23.87 -17.13 -2.20
N LEU A 264 22.89 -16.89 -3.08
CA LEU A 264 21.76 -16.00 -2.84
C LEU A 264 20.57 -16.79 -2.27
N ASP A 265 20.11 -16.38 -1.09
CA ASP A 265 18.93 -16.96 -0.45
C ASP A 265 17.73 -16.02 -0.58
N PHE A 266 17.01 -16.14 -1.71
CA PHE A 266 15.75 -15.42 -1.91
C PHE A 266 14.64 -15.89 -0.97
N GLY A 267 14.70 -17.15 -0.52
CA GLY A 267 13.72 -17.74 0.38
C GLY A 267 13.76 -17.08 1.76
N ALA A 268 14.95 -16.77 2.27
CA ALA A 268 15.11 -16.01 3.52
C ALA A 268 14.51 -14.59 3.45
N LEU A 269 14.45 -13.99 2.26
CA LEU A 269 13.89 -12.64 2.08
C LEU A 269 12.39 -12.63 1.83
N LEU A 270 11.88 -13.63 1.10
CA LEU A 270 10.57 -13.57 0.45
C LEU A 270 9.70 -14.82 0.67
N GLY A 271 10.24 -15.89 1.25
CA GLY A 271 9.56 -17.18 1.31
C GLY A 271 9.30 -17.76 -0.08
N ASP A 272 8.31 -18.65 -0.18
CA ASP A 272 7.81 -19.15 -1.46
C ASP A 272 6.79 -18.18 -2.10
N TRP A 273 7.25 -16.97 -2.43
CA TRP A 273 6.39 -15.91 -2.96
C TRP A 273 5.68 -16.25 -4.29
N LEU A 274 6.14 -17.30 -4.97
CA LEU A 274 5.59 -17.76 -6.24
C LEU A 274 4.51 -18.84 -6.03
N GLY A 275 4.81 -19.83 -5.19
CA GLY A 275 3.96 -20.99 -4.91
C GLY A 275 3.01 -20.82 -3.72
N ASP A 276 3.18 -19.77 -2.91
CA ASP A 276 2.31 -19.42 -1.78
C ASP A 276 1.64 -18.04 -1.96
N ALA A 277 0.43 -17.90 -1.43
CA ALA A 277 -0.30 -16.65 -1.35
C ALA A 277 0.01 -15.85 -0.07
N GLN A 278 0.56 -16.51 0.96
CA GLN A 278 0.86 -15.93 2.26
C GLN A 278 1.80 -14.72 2.17
N LEU A 279 1.61 -13.78 3.11
CA LEU A 279 2.41 -12.57 3.24
C LEU A 279 2.87 -12.41 4.69
N PRO A 280 4.00 -11.73 4.94
CA PRO A 280 4.39 -11.34 6.29
C PRO A 280 3.39 -10.33 6.88
N GLY A 281 3.31 -10.26 8.20
CA GLY A 281 2.45 -9.31 8.92
C GLY A 281 3.18 -8.78 10.15
N PHE A 282 3.41 -7.48 10.19
CA PHE A 282 4.28 -6.84 11.18
C PHE A 282 3.50 -6.05 12.22
N VAL A 283 3.96 -6.14 13.46
CA VAL A 283 3.53 -5.31 14.59
C VAL A 283 4.78 -4.78 15.31
N ALA A 284 4.68 -3.60 15.89
CA ALA A 284 5.81 -2.93 16.52
C ALA A 284 5.54 -2.57 17.98
N SER A 285 6.59 -2.49 18.78
CA SER A 285 6.53 -1.90 20.12
C SER A 285 6.41 -0.39 20.05
N VAL A 286 6.06 0.23 21.17
CA VAL A 286 6.28 1.67 21.37
C VAL A 286 7.77 1.97 21.12
N PRO A 287 8.10 3.04 20.37
CA PRO A 287 9.47 3.42 20.11
C PRO A 287 10.15 3.94 21.38
N GLU A 288 11.40 3.55 21.57
CA GLU A 288 12.29 4.16 22.55
C GLU A 288 13.15 5.20 21.87
N VAL A 289 13.14 6.43 22.40
CA VAL A 289 13.99 7.50 21.87
C VAL A 289 14.95 7.99 22.95
N LEU A 290 16.23 7.99 22.63
CA LEU A 290 17.31 8.38 23.53
C LEU A 290 18.15 9.48 22.90
N ARG A 291 18.46 10.52 23.67
CA ARG A 291 19.51 11.47 23.30
C ARG A 291 20.88 10.84 23.59
N LEU A 292 21.70 10.63 22.56
CA LEU A 292 23.07 10.12 22.71
C LEU A 292 24.05 11.26 23.04
N LYS A 293 25.30 10.93 23.34
CA LYS A 293 26.40 11.91 23.33
C LYS A 293 26.58 12.50 21.93
N ASP A 294 26.99 13.76 21.88
CA ASP A 294 27.30 14.44 20.61
C ASP A 294 28.39 13.69 19.84
N GLY A 295 28.32 13.80 18.52
CA GLY A 295 29.40 13.32 17.66
C GLY A 295 30.68 14.12 17.87
N GLU A 296 31.76 13.68 17.22
CA GLU A 296 33.09 14.26 17.39
C GLU A 296 33.16 15.75 17.03
N ARG A 297 32.22 16.26 16.22
CA ARG A 297 32.14 17.67 15.80
C ARG A 297 31.11 18.46 16.60
N GLY A 298 30.56 17.90 17.67
CA GLY A 298 29.55 18.54 18.51
C GLY A 298 28.14 18.47 17.93
N GLU A 299 27.92 17.64 16.90
CA GLU A 299 26.59 17.44 16.32
C GLU A 299 25.70 16.61 17.26
N PRO A 300 24.43 17.03 17.45
CA PRO A 300 23.48 16.28 18.25
C PRO A 300 23.16 14.92 17.61
N ARG A 301 22.86 13.91 18.44
CA ARG A 301 22.55 12.55 18.00
C ARG A 301 21.39 11.97 18.81
N TYR A 302 20.38 11.46 18.13
CA TYR A 302 19.23 10.79 18.74
C TYR A 302 19.17 9.36 18.22
N GLN A 303 18.92 8.42 19.11
CA GLN A 303 18.68 7.02 18.79
C GLN A 303 17.19 6.74 18.88
N VAL A 304 16.61 6.21 17.81
CA VAL A 304 15.29 5.58 17.83
C VAL A 304 15.50 4.07 17.85
N ARG A 305 14.82 3.35 18.75
CA ARG A 305 14.79 1.88 18.79
C ARG A 305 13.36 1.38 18.82
N VAL A 306 13.08 0.33 18.06
CA VAL A 306 11.75 -0.27 17.97
C VAL A 306 11.90 -1.77 17.88
N HIS A 307 11.14 -2.53 18.65
CA HIS A 307 10.98 -3.95 18.40
C HIS A 307 9.92 -4.17 17.33
N VAL A 308 10.23 -4.97 16.31
CA VAL A 308 9.29 -5.36 15.25
C VAL A 308 9.16 -6.87 15.26
N HIS A 309 7.92 -7.37 15.33
CA HIS A 309 7.60 -8.79 15.30
C HIS A 309 6.84 -9.11 14.01
N ASN A 310 7.28 -10.15 13.30
CA ASN A 310 6.51 -10.75 12.23
C ASN A 310 5.62 -11.85 12.83
N GLY A 311 4.31 -11.62 12.86
CA GLY A 311 3.35 -12.59 13.41
C GLY A 311 3.03 -13.74 12.47
N GLU A 312 3.46 -13.67 11.21
CA GLU A 312 3.19 -14.67 10.17
C GLU A 312 4.40 -15.60 9.96
N PRO A 313 4.19 -16.83 9.44
CA PRO A 313 5.28 -17.77 9.15
C PRO A 313 6.11 -17.40 7.90
N THR A 314 5.59 -16.52 7.04
CA THR A 314 6.28 -16.05 5.83
C THR A 314 7.24 -14.91 6.20
N PRO A 315 8.53 -14.97 5.80
CA PRO A 315 9.49 -13.90 6.09
C PRO A 315 9.18 -12.63 5.30
N GLY A 316 9.79 -11.51 5.70
CA GLY A 316 9.68 -10.27 4.93
C GLY A 316 10.65 -9.20 5.35
N LEU A 317 10.50 -8.02 4.75
CA LEU A 317 11.37 -6.86 4.94
C LEU A 317 10.58 -5.69 5.48
N VAL A 318 11.23 -4.91 6.35
CA VAL A 318 10.75 -3.60 6.81
C VAL A 318 11.88 -2.57 6.74
N ARG A 319 11.52 -1.27 6.79
CA ARG A 319 12.45 -0.20 7.15
C ARG A 319 11.92 0.56 8.35
N LEU A 320 12.83 1.00 9.22
CA LEU A 320 12.54 1.97 10.27
C LEU A 320 12.85 3.36 9.73
N GLY A 321 11.89 4.27 9.83
CA GLY A 321 12.02 5.66 9.41
C GLY A 321 11.78 6.63 10.54
N ALA A 322 12.50 7.76 10.51
CA ALA A 322 12.26 8.89 11.38
C ALA A 322 12.18 10.18 10.55
N VAL A 323 11.22 11.02 10.90
CA VAL A 323 11.02 12.35 10.31
C VAL A 323 11.26 13.39 11.40
N SER A 324 12.09 14.39 11.12
CA SER A 324 12.42 15.43 12.10
C SER A 324 11.27 16.41 12.35
N GLU A 325 11.19 16.93 13.57
CA GLU A 325 10.26 18.00 13.93
C GLU A 325 10.85 19.36 13.52
N SER A 326 10.57 19.83 12.29
CA SER A 326 11.06 21.11 11.78
C SER A 326 10.22 21.65 10.62
N GLU A 327 10.38 22.94 10.29
CA GLU A 327 9.73 23.55 9.11
C GLU A 327 10.16 22.91 7.78
N SER A 328 11.34 22.27 7.75
CA SER A 328 11.87 21.53 6.60
C SER A 328 12.24 20.10 7.04
N PRO A 329 11.23 19.20 7.15
CA PRO A 329 11.41 17.90 7.77
C PRO A 329 12.43 17.03 7.02
N ILE A 330 13.42 16.55 7.76
CA ILE A 330 14.45 15.62 7.28
C ILE A 330 13.92 14.21 7.50
N ARG A 331 13.98 13.39 6.45
CA ARG A 331 13.57 11.97 6.49
C ARG A 331 14.80 11.08 6.48
N SER A 332 14.92 10.23 7.49
CA SER A 332 15.98 9.25 7.62
C SER A 332 15.39 7.85 7.68
N TRP A 333 16.05 6.89 7.05
CA TRP A 333 15.59 5.49 6.98
C TRP A 333 16.78 4.55 7.19
N THR A 334 16.50 3.40 7.80
CA THR A 334 17.45 2.29 7.82
C THR A 334 17.58 1.66 6.42
N ASP A 335 18.65 0.90 6.22
CA ASP A 335 18.65 -0.16 5.21
C ASP A 335 17.51 -1.16 5.49
N PRO A 336 17.07 -1.95 4.49
CA PRO A 336 16.04 -2.96 4.70
C PRO A 336 16.45 -3.97 5.77
N ILE A 337 15.52 -4.28 6.65
CA ILE A 337 15.71 -5.21 7.76
C ILE A 337 14.91 -6.47 7.46
N PRO A 338 15.56 -7.62 7.18
CA PRO A 338 14.87 -8.90 7.05
C PRO A 338 14.40 -9.40 8.41
N ILE A 339 13.18 -9.94 8.44
CA ILE A 339 12.58 -10.53 9.63
C ILE A 339 12.01 -11.88 9.23
N GLY A 340 12.52 -12.96 9.84
CA GLY A 340 12.01 -14.31 9.63
C GLY A 340 10.56 -14.47 10.07
N GLY A 341 9.94 -15.56 9.64
CA GLY A 341 8.59 -15.91 10.08
C GLY A 341 8.54 -16.16 11.58
N ARG A 342 7.59 -15.55 12.30
CA ARG A 342 7.41 -15.66 13.76
C ARG A 342 8.60 -15.18 14.59
N GLU A 343 9.48 -14.39 13.99
CA GLU A 343 10.65 -13.81 14.65
C GLU A 343 10.43 -12.35 15.03
N SER A 344 11.31 -11.84 15.88
CA SER A 344 11.33 -10.42 16.24
C SER A 344 12.75 -9.87 16.13
N VAL A 345 12.84 -8.60 15.77
CA VAL A 345 14.09 -7.85 15.72
C VAL A 345 13.95 -6.57 16.52
N GLU A 346 15.05 -6.06 17.04
CA GLU A 346 15.16 -4.67 17.49
C GLU A 346 15.82 -3.88 16.36
N ALA A 347 15.08 -2.96 15.77
CA ALA A 347 15.55 -2.03 14.76
C ALA A 347 16.04 -0.75 15.44
N GLY A 348 17.18 -0.22 14.99
CA GLY A 348 17.75 1.02 15.48
C GLY A 348 18.11 1.98 14.35
N LEU A 349 17.81 3.26 14.55
CA LEU A 349 18.14 4.36 13.64
C LEU A 349 18.74 5.52 14.45
N VAL A 350 19.90 6.01 14.02
CA VAL A 350 20.52 7.22 14.59
C VAL A 350 20.28 8.41 13.67
N VAL A 351 19.74 9.49 14.21
CA VAL A 351 19.46 10.74 13.50
C VAL A 351 20.17 11.92 14.17
N ASP A 352 20.40 12.98 13.41
CA ASP A 352 21.08 14.21 13.84
C ASP A 352 20.11 15.30 14.30
N THR A 353 18.81 15.06 14.23
CA THR A 353 17.74 15.99 14.61
C THR A 353 16.71 15.27 15.48
N PRO A 354 16.04 15.99 16.42
CA PRO A 354 14.97 15.38 17.20
C PRO A 354 13.91 14.75 16.29
N PRO A 355 13.59 13.44 16.45
CA PRO A 355 12.54 12.81 15.67
C PRO A 355 11.18 13.35 16.13
N GLY A 356 10.35 13.79 15.18
CA GLY A 356 8.96 14.19 15.42
C GLY A 356 7.96 13.10 15.04
N THR A 357 8.33 12.17 14.17
CA THR A 357 7.49 11.01 13.82
C THR A 357 8.35 9.81 13.47
N VAL A 358 7.92 8.62 13.90
CA VAL A 358 8.56 7.35 13.55
C VAL A 358 7.59 6.51 12.72
N TRP A 359 8.13 5.83 11.71
CA TRP A 359 7.39 4.99 10.79
C TRP A 359 8.04 3.62 10.69
N ILE A 360 7.20 2.59 10.60
CA ILE A 360 7.61 1.31 10.04
C ILE A 360 7.07 1.27 8.62
N SER A 361 7.96 0.98 7.67
CA SER A 361 7.61 0.79 6.26
C SER A 361 7.85 -0.67 5.86
N PRO A 362 6.83 -1.52 5.98
CA PRO A 362 6.87 -2.86 5.42
C PRO A 362 7.02 -2.84 3.90
N TYR A 363 7.60 -3.90 3.36
CA TYR A 363 7.46 -4.22 1.94
C TYR A 363 6.07 -4.87 1.73
N LEU A 364 5.91 -5.74 0.73
CA LEU A 364 4.65 -6.46 0.52
C LEU A 364 4.30 -7.27 1.79
N SER A 365 3.20 -6.89 2.43
CA SER A 365 2.80 -7.43 3.74
C SER A 365 1.29 -7.28 3.95
N LEU A 366 0.76 -7.98 4.95
CA LEU A 366 -0.63 -7.84 5.40
C LEU A 366 -0.94 -6.43 5.92
N ASN A 367 0.07 -5.64 6.28
CA ASN A 367 -0.10 -4.24 6.69
C ASN A 367 -0.58 -3.34 5.55
N ARG A 368 -0.25 -3.69 4.30
CA ARG A 368 -0.56 -2.98 3.03
C ARG A 368 0.04 -1.58 2.89
N ASN A 369 0.27 -0.86 3.98
CA ASN A 369 0.81 0.49 4.03
C ASN A 369 1.87 0.62 5.15
N ASP A 370 2.62 1.72 5.09
CA ASP A 370 3.44 2.19 6.20
C ASP A 370 2.55 2.55 7.39
N PHE A 371 3.01 2.27 8.60
CA PHE A 371 2.26 2.62 9.81
C PHE A 371 3.11 3.47 10.76
N ARG A 372 2.44 4.45 11.38
CA ARG A 372 3.04 5.45 12.25
C ARG A 372 3.12 4.91 13.67
N LEU A 373 4.21 5.24 14.36
CA LEU A 373 4.36 4.99 15.79
C LEU A 373 4.32 6.29 16.58
N GLU A 374 3.58 6.27 17.68
CA GLU A 374 3.56 7.38 18.63
C GLU A 374 4.89 7.46 19.37
N LEU A 375 5.46 8.66 19.41
CA LEU A 375 6.70 8.93 20.12
C LEU A 375 6.41 9.21 21.60
N PRO A 376 7.17 8.63 22.54
CA PRO A 376 7.13 9.07 23.93
C PRO A 376 7.73 10.47 24.05
N ASP A 377 7.37 11.18 25.13
CA ASP A 377 8.04 12.43 25.49
C ASP A 377 9.54 12.18 25.73
N VAL A 378 10.39 12.89 25.00
CA VAL A 378 11.84 12.80 25.12
C VAL A 378 12.37 14.04 25.83
N ASP A 379 13.17 13.86 26.90
CA ASP A 379 13.95 14.97 27.45
C ASP A 379 15.17 15.23 26.54
N PRO A 380 15.20 16.33 25.76
CA PRO A 380 16.29 16.60 24.83
C PRO A 380 17.63 16.92 25.52
N LYS A 381 17.64 17.10 26.84
CA LYS A 381 18.83 17.46 27.63
C LYS A 381 19.44 16.27 28.38
N ALA A 382 18.70 15.17 28.53
CA ALA A 382 19.16 13.98 29.24
C ALA A 382 19.96 13.07 28.29
N ALA A 383 21.26 13.36 28.12
CA ALA A 383 22.14 12.52 27.31
C ALA A 383 22.41 11.17 28.01
N ALA A 384 22.08 10.08 27.34
CA ALA A 384 22.37 8.71 27.76
C ALA A 384 23.74 8.24 27.25
N ASP A 385 24.45 7.50 28.09
CA ASP A 385 25.68 6.79 27.68
C ASP A 385 25.31 5.38 27.17
N ALA A 386 24.88 5.32 25.91
CA ALA A 386 24.45 4.09 25.25
C ALA A 386 25.19 3.91 23.93
N GLU A 387 25.54 2.66 23.59
CA GLU A 387 26.07 2.34 22.28
C GLU A 387 24.98 2.52 21.20
N PRO A 388 25.27 3.24 20.11
CA PRO A 388 24.32 3.44 19.03
C PRO A 388 24.04 2.13 18.30
N LEU A 389 22.76 1.89 17.99
CA LEU A 389 22.31 0.82 17.10
C LEU A 389 21.86 1.44 15.77
N ASN A 390 22.57 1.12 14.69
CA ASN A 390 22.14 1.46 13.33
C ASN A 390 21.98 0.16 12.54
N GLY A 391 20.75 -0.17 12.13
CA GLY A 391 20.39 -1.46 11.54
C GLY A 391 19.49 -2.27 12.48
N SER A 392 19.78 -3.55 12.67
CA SER A 392 18.96 -4.43 13.52
C SER A 392 19.75 -5.51 14.26
N ARG A 393 19.14 -6.07 15.30
CA ARG A 393 19.61 -7.27 16.01
C ARG A 393 18.43 -8.16 16.42
N PRO A 394 18.61 -9.47 16.66
CA PRO A 394 17.54 -10.35 17.13
C PRO A 394 16.90 -9.86 18.43
N SER A 395 15.59 -10.06 18.57
CA SER A 395 14.83 -9.72 19.78
C SER A 395 13.91 -10.87 20.22
N GLN A 396 13.71 -10.98 21.53
CA GLN A 396 12.72 -11.88 22.12
C GLN A 396 11.37 -11.20 22.37
N TRP A 397 11.26 -9.90 22.09
CA TRP A 397 10.01 -9.15 22.27
C TRP A 397 8.85 -9.81 21.52
N ARG A 398 7.69 -9.82 22.15
CA ARG A 398 6.42 -10.21 21.56
C ARG A 398 5.37 -9.17 21.97
N PRO A 399 4.38 -8.89 21.11
CA PRO A 399 3.23 -8.07 21.50
C PRO A 399 2.60 -8.64 22.77
N ALA A 400 2.18 -7.75 23.66
CA ALA A 400 1.42 -8.17 24.83
C ALA A 400 0.10 -8.81 24.35
N PRO A 401 -0.34 -9.93 24.95
CA PRO A 401 -1.67 -10.44 24.67
C PRO A 401 -2.70 -9.42 25.13
N GLU A 402 -3.68 -9.14 24.28
CA GLU A 402 -4.80 -8.27 24.66
C GLU A 402 -5.65 -8.93 25.74
N PRO A 403 -6.06 -8.20 26.79
CA PRO A 403 -6.93 -8.74 27.81
C PRO A 403 -8.34 -8.96 27.25
N GLY A 404 -8.79 -10.21 27.23
CA GLY A 404 -10.13 -10.58 26.78
C GLY A 404 -10.20 -10.98 25.31
N ILE A 405 -11.42 -10.99 24.78
CA ILE A 405 -11.71 -11.33 23.38
C ILE A 405 -11.95 -10.02 22.63
N VAL A 406 -11.15 -9.73 21.61
CA VAL A 406 -11.35 -8.57 20.74
C VAL A 406 -11.91 -9.03 19.40
N VAL A 407 -12.89 -8.31 18.88
CA VAL A 407 -13.45 -8.51 17.54
C VAL A 407 -13.35 -7.18 16.80
N ASP A 408 -12.52 -7.15 15.77
CA ASP A 408 -12.25 -6.03 14.87
C ASP A 408 -13.12 -6.07 13.60
N ASP A 409 -13.20 -4.97 12.83
CA ASP A 409 -13.98 -4.86 11.60
C ASP A 409 -13.53 -5.78 10.45
N LEU A 410 -12.35 -6.39 10.58
CA LEU A 410 -11.80 -7.37 9.65
C LEU A 410 -11.85 -8.82 10.15
N ASP A 411 -12.29 -9.04 11.40
CA ASP A 411 -12.33 -10.37 12.02
C ASP A 411 -13.56 -11.17 11.57
N PRO A 412 -13.50 -12.53 11.59
CA PRO A 412 -14.65 -13.38 11.24
C PRO A 412 -15.91 -13.14 12.09
N GLY A 413 -15.76 -12.55 13.28
CA GLY A 413 -16.88 -12.18 14.15
C GLY A 413 -17.61 -10.90 13.72
N PHE A 414 -17.09 -10.17 12.73
CA PHE A 414 -17.71 -8.96 12.21
C PHE A 414 -18.61 -9.23 11.01
N SER A 415 -19.79 -8.59 10.97
CA SER A 415 -20.68 -8.63 9.81
C SER A 415 -21.62 -7.42 9.76
N ILE A 416 -22.19 -7.14 8.59
CA ILE A 416 -23.35 -6.26 8.48
C ILE A 416 -24.62 -7.11 8.44
N VAL A 417 -25.59 -6.71 9.25
CA VAL A 417 -26.92 -7.33 9.29
C VAL A 417 -27.98 -6.31 8.93
N TYR A 418 -29.00 -6.76 8.20
CA TYR A 418 -30.14 -5.97 7.79
C TYR A 418 -31.39 -6.43 8.53
N ALA A 419 -32.25 -5.49 8.91
CA ALA A 419 -33.49 -5.80 9.63
C ALA A 419 -34.50 -6.55 8.75
N THR A 420 -34.52 -6.22 7.46
CA THR A 420 -35.39 -6.85 6.44
C THR A 420 -34.65 -7.02 5.11
N PRO A 421 -35.14 -7.88 4.20
CA PRO A 421 -34.61 -7.95 2.83
C PRO A 421 -34.71 -6.62 2.07
N ASP A 422 -35.76 -5.83 2.31
CA ASP A 422 -35.91 -4.50 1.69
C ASP A 422 -34.81 -3.52 2.18
N ASP A 423 -34.37 -3.66 3.44
CA ASP A 423 -33.24 -2.90 3.97
C ASP A 423 -31.91 -3.35 3.36
N GLU A 424 -31.75 -4.63 3.05
CA GLU A 424 -30.60 -5.14 2.31
C GLU A 424 -30.54 -4.55 0.90
N ASP A 425 -31.67 -4.46 0.18
CA ASP A 425 -31.70 -3.78 -1.13
C ASP A 425 -31.38 -2.28 -1.00
N ARG A 426 -31.83 -1.64 0.09
CA ARG A 426 -31.69 -0.20 0.31
C ARG A 426 -30.30 0.22 0.79
N TYR A 427 -29.67 -0.59 1.64
CA TYR A 427 -28.42 -0.30 2.34
C TYR A 427 -27.28 -1.27 1.98
N GLY A 428 -27.55 -2.28 1.15
CA GLY A 428 -26.56 -3.20 0.62
C GLY A 428 -25.60 -2.52 -0.37
N PRO A 429 -24.56 -3.25 -0.79
CA PRO A 429 -23.72 -2.84 -1.90
C PRO A 429 -24.58 -2.61 -3.14
N GLN A 430 -24.54 -1.41 -3.72
CA GLN A 430 -25.28 -1.09 -4.94
C GLN A 430 -24.30 -0.83 -6.09
N ASP A 431 -24.48 -1.54 -7.20
CA ASP A 431 -23.78 -1.25 -8.44
C ASP A 431 -24.49 -0.13 -9.20
N ALA A 432 -23.87 1.04 -9.29
CA ALA A 432 -24.36 2.09 -10.16
C ALA A 432 -23.94 1.76 -11.61
N TRP A 433 -24.90 1.40 -12.46
CA TRP A 433 -24.66 0.98 -13.86
C TRP A 433 -23.89 2.00 -14.73
N TRP A 434 -23.78 3.27 -14.31
CA TRP A 434 -22.96 4.31 -14.96
C TRP A 434 -21.63 4.62 -14.26
N MET A 435 -21.35 4.08 -13.07
CA MET A 435 -20.09 4.29 -12.33
C MET A 435 -19.16 3.07 -12.29
N GLY A 436 -19.56 1.92 -12.87
CA GLY A 436 -18.79 0.69 -12.80
C GLY A 436 -19.10 -0.14 -11.55
N GLU A 437 -18.40 -1.28 -11.39
CA GLU A 437 -18.52 -2.15 -10.22
C GLU A 437 -17.94 -1.46 -8.98
N THR A 438 -18.65 -1.53 -7.86
CA THR A 438 -18.16 -1.01 -6.58
C THR A 438 -17.09 -1.95 -6.03
N ASP A 439 -15.90 -1.45 -5.70
CA ASP A 439 -14.87 -2.28 -5.08
C ASP A 439 -15.30 -2.71 -3.67
N ILE A 440 -15.14 -4.00 -3.36
CA ILE A 440 -15.59 -4.61 -2.10
C ILE A 440 -14.38 -5.07 -1.29
N ASP A 441 -14.33 -4.68 -0.02
CA ASP A 441 -13.40 -5.17 1.00
C ASP A 441 -14.17 -6.00 2.03
N GLN A 442 -13.95 -7.32 2.04
CA GLN A 442 -14.65 -8.33 2.87
C GLN A 442 -16.15 -8.04 3.11
N GLY A 443 -16.90 -7.86 2.02
CA GLY A 443 -18.36 -7.67 2.06
C GLY A 443 -18.82 -6.22 2.19
N LEU A 444 -17.93 -5.25 2.41
CA LEU A 444 -18.25 -3.83 2.45
C LEU A 444 -17.73 -3.10 1.21
N PRO A 445 -18.51 -2.16 0.63
CA PRO A 445 -17.97 -1.17 -0.30
C PRO A 445 -16.75 -0.45 0.27
N ALA A 446 -15.63 -0.48 -0.46
CA ALA A 446 -14.46 0.32 -0.13
C ALA A 446 -14.74 1.80 -0.46
N TYR A 447 -14.42 2.69 0.48
CA TYR A 447 -14.59 4.12 0.24
C TYR A 447 -13.69 4.61 -0.89
N SER A 448 -14.28 5.36 -1.83
CA SER A 448 -13.54 6.10 -2.87
C SER A 448 -13.97 7.57 -2.84
N PRO A 449 -13.01 8.53 -2.83
CA PRO A 449 -13.33 9.95 -2.85
C PRO A 449 -13.88 10.43 -4.21
N PHE A 450 -13.83 9.58 -5.23
CA PHE A 450 -14.24 9.91 -6.61
C PHE A 450 -15.60 9.34 -6.99
N THR A 451 -16.18 8.49 -6.14
CA THR A 451 -17.52 7.93 -6.34
C THR A 451 -18.49 8.50 -5.31
N THR A 452 -19.79 8.43 -5.62
CA THR A 452 -20.79 8.73 -4.60
C THR A 452 -20.70 7.69 -3.48
N PRO A 453 -20.57 8.11 -2.22
CA PRO A 453 -20.58 7.17 -1.10
C PRO A 453 -21.85 6.30 -1.11
N PRO A 454 -21.75 5.02 -0.76
CA PRO A 454 -22.93 4.15 -0.66
C PRO A 454 -23.87 4.64 0.43
N ARG A 455 -25.13 4.21 0.34
CA ARG A 455 -26.16 4.55 1.35
C ARG A 455 -26.00 3.76 2.65
N GLY A 456 -25.38 2.60 2.59
CA GLY A 456 -25.14 1.73 3.74
C GLY A 456 -23.75 1.87 4.35
N TRP A 457 -23.30 0.78 4.96
CA TRP A 457 -21.96 0.69 5.54
C TRP A 457 -20.88 0.62 4.45
N MET A 458 -19.74 1.24 4.72
CA MET A 458 -18.57 1.25 3.85
C MET A 458 -17.30 1.13 4.67
N ARG A 459 -16.25 0.59 4.06
CA ARG A 459 -14.93 0.46 4.69
C ARG A 459 -14.04 1.65 4.38
N ILE A 460 -13.39 2.17 5.41
CA ILE A 460 -12.46 3.30 5.31
C ILE A 460 -11.14 2.91 5.99
N GLU A 461 -10.01 3.15 5.33
CA GLU A 461 -8.68 2.98 5.98
C GLU A 461 -8.35 4.25 6.77
N VAL A 462 -8.03 4.09 8.06
CA VAL A 462 -7.79 5.21 8.98
C VAL A 462 -6.68 4.81 9.97
N PRO A 463 -5.52 5.48 9.99
CA PRO A 463 -4.38 5.05 10.81
C PRO A 463 -4.66 4.89 12.31
N GLY A 464 -5.59 5.67 12.89
CA GLY A 464 -5.92 5.63 14.32
C GLY A 464 -6.97 4.59 14.73
N THR A 465 -7.34 3.68 13.83
CA THR A 465 -8.30 2.59 14.12
C THR A 465 -7.63 1.37 14.71
N TRP A 466 -8.43 0.51 15.33
CA TRP A 466 -7.94 -0.77 15.80
C TRP A 466 -7.60 -1.69 14.63
N GLY A 467 -6.80 -2.72 14.91
CA GLY A 467 -6.48 -3.76 13.95
C GLY A 467 -5.06 -4.26 14.10
N ARG A 468 -4.89 -5.57 13.90
CA ARG A 468 -3.59 -6.23 14.09
C ARG A 468 -2.55 -5.84 13.03
N TYR A 469 -2.98 -5.66 11.78
CA TYR A 469 -2.10 -5.36 10.66
C TYR A 469 -2.61 -4.20 9.81
N ARG A 470 -3.91 -4.21 9.52
CA ARG A 470 -4.60 -3.13 8.82
C ARG A 470 -5.38 -2.33 9.84
N HIS A 471 -5.49 -1.03 9.59
CA HIS A 471 -6.24 -0.08 10.40
C HIS A 471 -7.42 0.41 9.55
N THR A 472 -8.58 -0.21 9.77
CA THR A 472 -9.82 0.06 9.05
C THR A 472 -10.98 0.31 9.98
N VAL A 473 -12.06 0.85 9.41
CA VAL A 473 -13.32 1.04 10.09
C VAL A 473 -14.47 0.82 9.13
N ALA A 474 -15.57 0.27 9.63
CA ALA A 474 -16.85 0.31 8.96
C ALA A 474 -17.60 1.59 9.38
N SER A 475 -18.03 2.40 8.42
CA SER A 475 -18.82 3.61 8.69
C SER A 475 -20.08 3.65 7.85
N ALA A 476 -21.16 4.22 8.42
CA ALA A 476 -22.40 4.47 7.70
C ALA A 476 -22.91 5.89 7.94
N PHE A 477 -23.66 6.41 6.97
CA PHE A 477 -24.46 7.63 7.16
C PHE A 477 -25.69 7.34 8.03
N PRO A 478 -26.28 8.38 8.65
CA PRO A 478 -27.47 8.21 9.48
C PRO A 478 -28.62 7.57 8.71
N GLY A 479 -29.21 6.54 9.29
CA GLY A 479 -30.37 5.81 8.79
C GLY A 479 -31.45 5.66 9.85
N ASP A 480 -32.43 4.80 9.55
CA ASP A 480 -33.59 4.49 10.40
C ASP A 480 -33.36 3.29 11.33
N GLY A 481 -32.16 2.70 11.33
CA GLY A 481 -31.82 1.50 12.08
C GLY A 481 -31.91 0.21 11.27
N GLY A 482 -32.29 0.26 9.99
CA GLY A 482 -32.46 -0.92 9.13
C GLY A 482 -31.17 -1.68 8.79
N ALA A 483 -29.99 -1.09 9.02
CA ALA A 483 -28.69 -1.74 8.80
C ALA A 483 -27.78 -1.56 10.02
N SER A 484 -27.14 -2.63 10.47
CA SER A 484 -26.30 -2.64 11.67
C SER A 484 -24.98 -3.38 11.47
N ALA A 485 -23.91 -2.88 12.06
CA ALA A 485 -22.67 -3.63 12.26
C ALA A 485 -22.82 -4.55 13.48
N ARG A 486 -22.40 -5.81 13.35
CA ARG A 486 -22.48 -6.83 14.40
C ARG A 486 -21.09 -7.37 14.70
N PHE A 487 -20.71 -7.31 15.97
CA PHE A 487 -19.47 -7.86 16.52
C PHE A 487 -19.78 -9.05 17.42
N THR A 488 -19.54 -10.26 16.91
CA THR A 488 -19.88 -11.52 17.56
C THR A 488 -18.64 -12.18 18.16
N ALA A 489 -18.72 -12.53 19.44
CA ALA A 489 -17.70 -13.27 20.17
C ALA A 489 -18.23 -14.58 20.76
N GLN A 490 -17.36 -15.59 20.85
CA GLN A 490 -17.64 -16.84 21.54
C GLN A 490 -17.14 -16.76 22.99
N LEU A 491 -18.04 -16.57 23.94
CA LEU A 491 -17.71 -16.50 25.36
C LEU A 491 -17.50 -17.93 25.91
N PRO A 492 -16.30 -18.24 26.46
CA PRO A 492 -15.97 -19.59 26.92
C PRO A 492 -16.76 -20.01 28.15
N GLU A 493 -17.13 -19.05 29.00
CA GLU A 493 -17.83 -19.27 30.27
C GLU A 493 -18.92 -18.23 30.47
N GLY A 494 -19.98 -18.63 31.17
CA GLY A 494 -21.04 -17.72 31.58
C GLY A 494 -20.61 -16.96 32.83
N GLY A 495 -20.99 -15.69 32.91
CA GLY A 495 -20.60 -14.84 34.03
C GLY A 495 -20.79 -13.36 33.74
N ARG A 496 -20.12 -12.52 34.54
CA ARG A 496 -20.07 -11.08 34.30
C ARG A 496 -18.97 -10.77 33.29
N TRP A 497 -19.34 -10.05 32.25
CA TRP A 497 -18.46 -9.59 31.19
C TRP A 497 -18.54 -8.08 31.08
N ARG A 498 -17.39 -7.43 31.09
CA ARG A 498 -17.26 -6.03 30.72
C ARG A 498 -17.10 -5.92 29.21
N VAL A 499 -17.84 -5.01 28.60
CA VAL A 499 -17.78 -4.77 27.16
C VAL A 499 -17.22 -3.38 26.93
N ASP A 500 -16.16 -3.28 26.13
CA ASP A 500 -15.59 -2.01 25.71
C ASP A 500 -15.79 -1.79 24.21
N TYR A 501 -15.95 -0.53 23.81
CA TYR A 501 -16.06 -0.08 22.42
C TYR A 501 -14.88 0.80 22.04
N HIS A 502 -14.22 0.50 20.92
CA HIS A 502 -13.12 1.32 20.42
C HIS A 502 -13.63 2.50 19.58
N LEU A 503 -13.16 3.71 19.88
CA LEU A 503 -13.29 4.87 19.01
C LEU A 503 -11.91 5.30 18.49
N PRO A 504 -11.71 5.40 17.18
CA PRO A 504 -10.41 5.72 16.63
C PRO A 504 -10.00 7.17 16.88
N GLU A 505 -8.69 7.42 16.90
CA GLU A 505 -8.21 8.79 16.75
C GLU A 505 -8.40 9.23 15.30
N ILE A 506 -9.23 10.25 15.10
CA ILE A 506 -9.47 10.83 13.78
C ILE A 506 -8.63 12.09 13.67
N GLU A 507 -7.35 11.91 13.38
CA GLU A 507 -6.48 13.04 13.07
C GLU A 507 -6.91 13.70 11.76
N ARG A 508 -7.03 15.03 11.78
CA ARG A 508 -7.00 15.82 10.55
C ARG A 508 -5.56 15.87 10.08
N ASP A 509 -5.11 14.85 9.36
CA ASP A 509 -3.80 14.88 8.74
C ASP A 509 -3.73 16.09 7.79
N ARG A 510 -2.94 17.09 8.18
CA ARG A 510 -2.71 18.34 7.45
C ARG A 510 -1.51 18.22 6.51
N SER A 511 -1.12 17.01 6.12
CA SER A 511 -0.03 16.80 5.17
C SER A 511 -0.28 17.59 3.87
N PRO A 512 0.60 18.56 3.53
CA PRO A 512 0.51 19.26 2.26
C PRO A 512 1.01 18.32 1.16
N GLY A 513 0.10 17.66 0.47
CA GLY A 513 0.40 16.73 -0.61
C GLY A 513 -0.84 16.28 -1.39
N PRO A 514 -0.67 15.51 -2.49
CA PRO A 514 -1.76 15.04 -3.35
C PRO A 514 -2.83 14.21 -2.62
N THR A 515 -2.45 13.61 -1.48
CA THR A 515 -3.32 12.84 -0.58
C THR A 515 -4.22 13.72 0.28
N GLY A 516 -3.87 14.99 0.51
CA GLY A 516 -4.59 15.89 1.42
C GLY A 516 -6.05 16.16 1.03
N PHE A 517 -6.40 16.13 -0.26
CA PHE A 517 -7.79 16.30 -0.71
C PHE A 517 -8.67 15.09 -0.36
N SER A 518 -8.21 13.87 -0.63
CA SER A 518 -8.92 12.62 -0.27
C SER A 518 -9.03 12.45 1.25
N VAL A 519 -7.92 12.71 1.94
CA VAL A 519 -7.84 12.66 3.41
C VAL A 519 -8.82 13.66 4.04
N THR A 520 -8.98 14.87 3.47
CA THR A 520 -9.95 15.86 3.96
C THR A 520 -11.41 15.37 3.85
N ILE A 521 -11.78 14.67 2.77
CA ILE A 521 -13.16 14.17 2.61
C ILE A 521 -13.41 12.98 3.56
N GLN A 522 -12.46 12.03 3.66
CA GLN A 522 -12.54 10.92 4.62
C GLN A 522 -12.65 11.42 6.06
N THR A 523 -11.79 12.36 6.45
CA THR A 523 -11.83 12.94 7.80
C THR A 523 -13.12 13.71 8.06
N ASN A 524 -13.74 14.35 7.08
CA ASN A 524 -15.06 14.97 7.28
C ASN A 524 -16.16 13.94 7.58
N ILE A 525 -16.17 12.79 6.89
CA ILE A 525 -17.13 11.70 7.17
C ILE A 525 -16.94 11.18 8.59
N LEU A 526 -15.70 10.94 8.99
CA LEU A 526 -15.38 10.33 10.29
C LEU A 526 -15.48 11.33 11.46
N THR A 527 -15.04 12.57 11.30
CA THR A 527 -15.19 13.61 12.34
C THR A 527 -16.65 13.97 12.61
N GLY A 528 -17.54 13.59 11.68
CA GLY A 528 -18.98 13.66 11.81
C GLY A 528 -19.61 12.56 12.66
N ALA A 529 -18.84 11.57 13.10
CA ALA A 529 -19.29 10.41 13.87
C ALA A 529 -19.45 10.72 15.37
N LYS A 530 -19.97 11.90 15.67
CA LYS A 530 -20.20 12.41 17.03
C LYS A 530 -21.69 12.37 17.35
N GLY A 531 -22.05 11.93 18.55
CA GLY A 531 -23.44 11.86 19.03
C GLY A 531 -23.81 10.46 19.50
N SER A 532 -25.10 10.26 19.81
CA SER A 532 -25.60 9.01 20.37
C SER A 532 -25.77 7.93 19.31
N TYR A 533 -25.27 6.72 19.59
CA TYR A 533 -25.38 5.57 18.69
C TYR A 533 -26.46 4.61 19.17
N GLY A 534 -27.25 4.05 18.25
CA GLY A 534 -28.19 2.98 18.58
C GLY A 534 -27.45 1.64 18.76
N MET A 535 -27.21 1.24 20.01
CA MET A 535 -26.49 0.01 20.35
C MET A 535 -27.32 -0.98 21.17
N LYS A 536 -27.06 -2.28 20.98
CA LYS A 536 -27.61 -3.35 21.83
C LYS A 536 -26.68 -4.54 21.92
N ILE A 537 -26.72 -5.24 23.05
CA ILE A 537 -26.12 -6.58 23.20
C ILE A 537 -27.18 -7.64 22.91
N VAL A 538 -26.83 -8.63 22.11
CA VAL A 538 -27.67 -9.78 21.77
C VAL A 538 -27.01 -11.04 22.28
N SER A 539 -27.71 -11.82 23.11
CA SER A 539 -27.25 -13.13 23.61
C SER A 539 -28.44 -13.99 24.02
N ASP A 540 -28.39 -15.30 23.72
CA ASP A 540 -29.45 -16.29 24.03
C ASP A 540 -30.88 -15.84 23.64
N GLY A 541 -31.01 -15.18 22.49
CA GLY A 541 -32.29 -14.66 21.98
C GLY A 541 -32.82 -13.42 22.71
N GLY A 542 -32.13 -12.94 23.75
CA GLY A 542 -32.43 -11.68 24.44
C GLY A 542 -31.67 -10.49 23.84
N GLU A 543 -32.23 -9.29 24.01
CA GLU A 543 -31.61 -8.03 23.62
C GLU A 543 -31.52 -7.07 24.81
N ILE A 544 -30.35 -6.47 25.02
CA ILE A 544 -30.07 -5.50 26.09
C ILE A 544 -29.67 -4.18 25.44
N PRO A 545 -30.46 -3.10 25.57
CA PRO A 545 -30.08 -1.79 25.05
C PRO A 545 -28.79 -1.29 25.71
N VAL A 546 -27.94 -0.62 24.94
CA VAL A 546 -26.72 0.01 25.43
C VAL A 546 -26.77 1.50 25.11
N GLU A 547 -26.63 2.34 26.13
CA GLU A 547 -26.52 3.79 25.96
C GLU A 547 -25.06 4.15 25.64
N PHE A 548 -24.83 4.80 24.51
CA PHE A 548 -23.50 5.27 24.12
C PHE A 548 -23.58 6.62 23.41
N ASP A 549 -22.78 7.57 23.88
CA ASP A 549 -22.62 8.89 23.28
C ASP A 549 -21.17 9.09 22.82
N ALA A 550 -20.97 8.98 21.50
CA ALA A 550 -19.66 9.14 20.87
C ALA A 550 -19.13 10.58 20.95
N GLU A 551 -19.97 11.58 21.22
CA GLU A 551 -19.51 12.95 21.42
C GLU A 551 -18.84 13.15 22.78
N ALA A 552 -19.32 12.45 23.81
CA ALA A 552 -18.78 12.48 25.17
C ALA A 552 -17.68 11.43 25.42
N ALA A 553 -17.56 10.44 24.53
CA ALA A 553 -16.58 9.36 24.61
C ALA A 553 -15.13 9.84 24.36
N SER A 554 -14.18 9.06 24.87
CA SER A 554 -12.74 9.31 24.64
C SER A 554 -12.24 8.53 23.42
N VAL A 555 -11.13 8.98 22.84
CA VAL A 555 -10.37 8.17 21.88
C VAL A 555 -9.87 6.90 22.57
N GLY A 556 -9.91 5.78 21.84
CA GLY A 556 -9.52 4.45 22.32
C GLY A 556 -10.70 3.66 22.89
N TRP A 557 -10.41 2.81 23.87
CA TRP A 557 -11.39 1.92 24.50
C TRP A 557 -12.32 2.65 25.48
N ASN A 558 -13.62 2.57 25.26
CA ASN A 558 -14.67 3.13 26.10
C ASN A 558 -15.50 2.02 26.76
N ASP A 559 -15.70 2.09 28.07
CA ASP A 559 -16.47 1.11 28.85
C ASP A 559 -17.98 1.27 28.56
N LEU A 560 -18.63 0.23 28.03
CA LEU A 560 -20.08 0.19 27.79
C LEU A 560 -20.86 -0.36 29.00
N GLY A 561 -20.15 -0.89 30.01
CA GLY A 561 -20.72 -1.48 31.22
C GLY A 561 -20.43 -2.96 31.37
N GLU A 562 -21.01 -3.53 32.43
CA GLU A 562 -20.88 -4.94 32.81
C GLU A 562 -22.22 -5.66 32.62
N PHE A 563 -22.18 -6.82 31.98
CA PHE A 563 -23.35 -7.59 31.59
C PHE A 563 -23.22 -9.03 32.08
N SER A 564 -24.31 -9.60 32.58
CA SER A 564 -24.37 -11.02 32.91
C SER A 564 -24.75 -11.80 31.66
N LEU A 565 -23.78 -12.48 31.06
CA LEU A 565 -23.94 -13.19 29.79
C LEU A 565 -23.71 -14.70 29.98
N PRO A 566 -24.50 -15.56 29.29
CA PRO A 566 -24.25 -17.00 29.28
C PRO A 566 -22.98 -17.34 28.49
N ALA A 567 -22.44 -18.55 28.72
CA ALA A 567 -21.45 -19.12 27.82
C ALA A 567 -22.09 -19.32 26.44
N GLY A 568 -21.38 -19.03 25.37
CA GLY A 568 -21.96 -19.09 24.03
C GLY A 568 -21.68 -17.85 23.19
N GLU A 569 -22.52 -17.66 22.18
CA GLU A 569 -22.47 -16.50 21.32
C GLU A 569 -23.02 -15.25 22.04
N ALA A 570 -22.26 -14.17 21.99
CA ALA A 570 -22.72 -12.84 22.38
C ALA A 570 -22.30 -11.85 21.30
N SER A 571 -23.17 -10.88 21.01
CA SER A 571 -22.91 -9.87 19.99
C SER A 571 -23.19 -8.46 20.49
N LEU A 572 -22.32 -7.51 20.18
CA LEU A 572 -22.67 -6.09 20.19
C LEU A 572 -23.18 -5.72 18.78
N VAL A 573 -24.35 -5.10 18.71
CA VAL A 573 -24.96 -4.64 17.46
C VAL A 573 -25.04 -3.13 17.49
N VAL A 574 -24.43 -2.47 16.51
CA VAL A 574 -24.37 -1.02 16.33
C VAL A 574 -25.16 -0.67 15.08
N SER A 575 -26.31 -0.02 15.24
CA SER A 575 -27.17 0.36 14.12
C SER A 575 -26.70 1.65 13.44
N ASN A 576 -27.14 1.87 12.20
CA ASN A 576 -26.96 3.15 11.51
C ASN A 576 -27.86 4.28 12.05
N GLN A 577 -28.66 4.04 13.09
CA GLN A 577 -29.42 5.07 13.78
C GLN A 577 -28.49 5.87 14.71
N THR A 578 -28.31 7.15 14.42
CA THR A 578 -27.43 8.04 15.18
C THR A 578 -27.96 9.47 15.19
N SER A 579 -27.65 10.24 16.23
CA SER A 579 -27.86 11.69 16.24
C SER A 579 -26.75 12.48 15.54
N GLY A 580 -25.65 11.80 15.20
CA GLY A 580 -24.52 12.35 14.47
C GLY A 580 -24.73 12.44 12.96
N SER A 581 -23.68 12.81 12.25
CA SER A 581 -23.66 12.81 10.78
C SER A 581 -23.06 11.54 10.16
N SER A 582 -22.59 10.63 11.01
CA SER A 582 -22.18 9.26 10.67
C SER A 582 -22.12 8.39 11.94
N VAL A 583 -21.97 7.09 11.73
CA VAL A 583 -21.65 6.09 12.76
C VAL A 583 -20.37 5.37 12.36
N ILE A 584 -19.58 4.95 13.33
CA ILE A 584 -18.32 4.21 13.17
C ILE A 584 -18.44 2.90 13.94
N ALA A 585 -17.99 1.80 13.32
CA ALA A 585 -17.82 0.46 13.88
C ALA A 585 -16.38 0.00 13.62
N ASP A 586 -15.58 0.01 14.67
CA ASP A 586 -14.12 -0.26 14.66
C ASP A 586 -13.84 -1.61 15.34
N ALA A 587 -13.82 -1.65 16.68
CA ALA A 587 -13.61 -2.89 17.42
C ALA A 587 -14.38 -2.95 18.75
N VAL A 588 -14.64 -4.18 19.21
CA VAL A 588 -15.30 -4.49 20.49
C VAL A 588 -14.43 -5.44 21.31
N ARG A 589 -14.33 -5.19 22.61
CA ARG A 589 -13.57 -6.04 23.54
C ARG A 589 -14.45 -6.58 24.66
N TRP A 590 -14.41 -7.89 24.87
CA TRP A 590 -15.13 -8.63 25.91
C TRP A 590 -14.15 -9.11 26.97
N ARG A 591 -14.30 -8.65 28.21
CA ARG A 591 -13.42 -9.01 29.33
C ARG A 591 -14.19 -9.70 30.44
N PRO A 592 -13.77 -10.88 30.92
CA PRO A 592 -14.39 -11.47 32.09
C PRO A 592 -14.10 -10.58 33.31
N VAL A 593 -15.10 -10.37 34.14
CA VAL A 593 -14.96 -9.68 35.43
C VAL A 593 -14.70 -10.77 36.47
N GLU A 594 -13.49 -10.83 37.01
CA GLU A 594 -13.20 -11.73 38.13
C GLU A 594 -14.03 -11.32 39.35
N ASP A 595 -14.80 -12.27 39.90
CA ASP A 595 -15.45 -12.10 41.19
C ASP A 595 -14.37 -12.00 42.28
N ARG A 596 -14.12 -10.78 42.77
CA ARG A 596 -13.24 -10.53 43.91
C ARG A 596 -13.75 -11.13 45.21
#